data_AF-A0A353PUS9-F1
#
_entry.id   AF-A0A353PUS9-F1
#
_cell.length_a   1.000
_cell.length_b   1.000
_cell.length_c   1.000
_cell.angle_alpha   90.00
_cell.angle_beta   90.00
_cell.angle_gamma   90.00
#
_symmetry.space_group_name_H-M   'P 1'
#
loop_
_entity.id
_entity.type
_entity.pdbx_description
1 polymer ?
#
loop_
_entity_poly.entity_id
_entity_poly.type
_entity_poly.pdbx_seq_one_letter_code
_entity_poly.pdbx_strand_id
1 'polypeptide(L)'
;AAQKESPAESSEEEVPSINRNMIESFSENVKNYFSWLENLERAFESIQLNQTIEEKNKNLEVYIATIQAFIAVKDKINDYFLRCQFVEFDRRTESILQGNENELEQISKKLLSQNDEILETFPISLVSNTERLSLHEGLNPLWKERVKNFVEKVYQKIPLSDKKDTDTFETLDKKTWEKICEIFNPIVAIYEQKPQTNLSELGSEELKNLEDALPALLALVKKDEDYAKERCLVDSLAKLLRYRRDLGIVLKNFISLEHFYTNANAVFQAGSLYIDGRTCHLCIDIVDDEKHASLAALSGAYLVYCDIFRLDQAPKKIVAMLSAGDNENMIVGRNAIFYDRNGLDWQAKVRRIISAPISVGQAFWQPYKKLYRSIEDQIIKRTQTSEDAI
;
A
#
# COMPACT_ATOMS: atom_id res chain seq x y z
N ALA A 1 -9.66 1.40 28.77
CA ALA A 1 -9.71 2.21 27.53
C ALA A 1 -8.28 2.40 27.05
N ALA A 2 -7.85 1.51 26.15
CA ALA A 2 -6.58 1.63 25.47
C ALA A 2 -6.65 2.86 24.56
N GLN A 3 -5.91 3.92 24.91
CA GLN A 3 -5.72 5.04 24.00
C GLN A 3 -4.76 4.57 22.91
N LYS A 4 -5.35 4.32 21.73
CA LYS A 4 -4.66 4.28 20.45
C LYS A 4 -3.69 5.45 20.39
N GLU A 5 -2.42 5.13 20.25
CA GLU A 5 -1.41 6.04 19.74
C GLU A 5 -1.92 6.64 18.42
N SER A 6 -1.86 7.96 18.28
CA SER A 6 -2.03 8.57 16.97
C SER A 6 -0.80 8.22 16.13
N PRO A 7 -0.93 7.53 14.99
CA PRO A 7 0.11 7.56 14.00
C PRO A 7 0.13 8.99 13.46
N ALA A 8 1.29 9.64 13.48
CA ALA A 8 1.49 10.76 12.59
C ALA A 8 1.36 10.21 11.16
N GLU A 9 0.19 10.38 10.56
CA GLU A 9 -0.03 10.15 9.13
C GLU A 9 0.78 11.19 8.36
N SER A 10 2.07 10.92 8.14
CA SER A 10 2.76 11.41 6.96
C SER A 10 2.22 10.58 5.80
N SER A 11 1.27 11.15 5.06
CA SER A 11 0.74 10.61 3.80
C SER A 11 1.78 10.74 2.67
N GLU A 12 3.01 10.26 2.90
CA GLU A 12 3.92 9.91 1.83
C GLU A 12 3.56 8.48 1.44
N GLU A 13 3.13 8.26 0.20
CA GLU A 13 2.99 6.91 -0.35
C GLU A 13 4.21 6.11 0.07
N GLU A 14 4.03 5.00 0.82
CA GLU A 14 5.12 4.11 1.19
C GLU A 14 5.73 3.57 -0.11
N VAL A 15 6.74 4.28 -0.63
CA VAL A 15 7.52 3.84 -1.77
C VAL A 15 8.12 2.50 -1.33
N PRO A 16 7.86 1.40 -2.05
CA PRO A 16 8.33 0.09 -1.64
C PRO A 16 9.85 0.13 -1.45
N SER A 17 10.30 -0.18 -0.24
CA SER A 17 11.71 -0.09 0.10
C SER A 17 12.52 -1.06 -0.75
N ILE A 18 13.50 -0.54 -1.50
CA ILE A 18 14.43 -1.36 -2.27
C ILE A 18 15.35 -2.07 -1.28
N ASN A 19 15.29 -3.41 -1.27
CA ASN A 19 16.15 -4.23 -0.43
C ASN A 19 17.24 -4.92 -1.27
N ARG A 20 18.25 -5.47 -0.58
CA ARG A 20 19.38 -6.16 -1.20
C ARG A 20 18.96 -7.26 -2.18
N ASN A 21 17.99 -8.09 -1.80
CA ASN A 21 17.52 -9.21 -2.62
C ASN A 21 16.91 -8.73 -3.95
N MET A 22 16.16 -7.63 -3.92
CA MET A 22 15.59 -7.03 -5.14
C MET A 22 16.69 -6.60 -6.12
N ILE A 23 17.75 -5.99 -5.60
CA ILE A 23 18.87 -5.49 -6.42
C ILE A 23 19.68 -6.64 -6.99
N GLU A 24 19.95 -7.66 -6.19
CA GLU A 24 20.68 -8.86 -6.63
C GLU A 24 19.86 -9.64 -7.69
N SER A 25 18.55 -9.81 -7.48
CA SER A 25 17.66 -10.44 -8.46
C SER A 25 17.58 -9.62 -9.76
N PHE A 26 17.47 -8.29 -9.67
CA PHE A 26 17.51 -7.44 -10.85
C PHE A 26 18.84 -7.55 -11.60
N SER A 27 19.98 -7.57 -10.89
CA SER A 27 21.31 -7.76 -11.47
C SER A 27 21.43 -9.07 -12.23
N GLU A 28 20.91 -10.16 -11.66
CA GLU A 28 20.90 -11.47 -12.30
C GLU A 28 20.04 -11.48 -13.57
N ASN A 29 18.85 -10.87 -13.50
CA ASN A 29 17.96 -10.74 -14.66
C ASN A 29 18.61 -9.94 -15.81
N VAL A 30 19.29 -8.83 -15.49
CA VAL A 30 20.01 -8.02 -16.48
C VAL A 30 21.13 -8.83 -17.15
N LYS A 31 21.93 -9.57 -16.37
CA LYS A 31 22.99 -10.44 -16.92
C LYS A 31 22.43 -11.53 -17.82
N ASN A 32 21.36 -12.19 -17.39
CA ASN A 32 20.71 -13.23 -18.17
C ASN A 32 20.16 -12.67 -19.50
N TYR A 33 19.60 -11.46 -19.48
CA TYR A 33 19.11 -10.79 -20.67
C TYR A 33 20.23 -10.41 -21.65
N PHE A 34 21.32 -9.81 -21.17
CA PHE A 34 22.47 -9.50 -22.02
C PHE A 34 23.14 -10.74 -22.58
N SER A 35 23.24 -11.82 -21.80
CA SER A 35 23.76 -13.10 -22.29
C SER A 35 22.88 -13.70 -23.39
N TRP A 36 21.56 -13.62 -23.24
CA TRP A 36 20.61 -14.03 -24.27
C TRP A 36 20.77 -13.20 -25.55
N LEU A 37 20.88 -11.87 -25.44
CA LEU A 37 21.12 -10.98 -26.57
C LEU A 37 22.42 -11.33 -27.31
N GLU A 38 23.52 -11.49 -26.59
CA GLU A 38 24.83 -11.79 -27.17
C GLU A 38 24.83 -13.15 -27.89
N ASN A 39 24.16 -14.15 -27.31
CA ASN A 39 24.01 -15.46 -27.96
C ASN A 39 23.17 -15.38 -29.25
N LEU A 40 22.13 -14.55 -29.26
CA LEU A 40 21.29 -14.31 -30.44
C LEU A 40 22.09 -13.59 -31.53
N GLU A 41 22.84 -12.54 -31.19
CA GLU A 41 23.70 -11.81 -32.12
C GLU A 41 24.76 -12.72 -32.75
N ARG A 42 25.48 -13.51 -31.95
CA ARG A 42 26.47 -14.49 -32.44
C ARG A 42 25.84 -15.51 -33.40
N ALA A 43 24.63 -15.99 -33.11
CA ALA A 43 23.93 -16.92 -33.99
C ALA A 43 23.67 -16.30 -35.37
N PHE A 44 23.24 -15.03 -35.41
CA PHE A 44 23.05 -14.31 -36.67
C PHE A 44 24.35 -14.01 -37.42
N GLU A 45 25.41 -13.63 -36.72
CA GLU A 45 26.73 -13.41 -37.32
C GLU A 45 27.28 -14.67 -38.00
N SER A 46 27.03 -15.85 -37.42
CA SER A 46 27.47 -17.13 -37.98
C SER A 46 26.84 -17.47 -39.33
N ILE A 47 25.65 -16.92 -39.63
CA ILE A 47 24.87 -17.24 -40.82
C ILE A 47 25.22 -16.31 -41.99
N GLN A 48 25.95 -15.21 -41.77
CA GLN A 48 26.32 -14.24 -42.81
C GLN A 48 25.14 -13.83 -43.70
N LEU A 49 24.00 -13.44 -43.10
CA LEU A 49 22.89 -12.88 -43.88
C LEU A 49 23.41 -11.75 -44.78
N ASN A 50 23.02 -11.77 -46.06
CA ASN A 50 23.34 -10.71 -47.01
C ASN A 50 22.56 -9.43 -46.62
N GLN A 51 23.07 -8.71 -45.63
CA GLN A 51 22.49 -7.47 -45.12
C GLN A 51 23.20 -6.26 -45.73
N THR A 52 22.42 -5.26 -46.12
CA THR A 52 22.95 -3.97 -46.57
C THR A 52 23.62 -3.24 -45.39
N ILE A 53 24.62 -2.39 -45.64
CA ILE A 53 25.42 -1.72 -44.60
C ILE A 53 24.55 -0.92 -43.59
N GLU A 54 23.39 -0.43 -44.00
CA GLU A 54 22.44 0.29 -43.12
C GLU A 54 21.68 -0.63 -42.14
N GLU A 55 21.49 -1.90 -42.47
CA GLU A 55 20.76 -2.87 -41.63
C GLU A 55 21.61 -3.31 -40.41
N LYS A 56 22.93 -3.20 -40.51
CA LYS A 56 23.89 -3.54 -39.44
C LYS A 56 23.83 -2.63 -38.19
N ASN A 57 23.15 -1.49 -38.27
CA ASN A 57 23.06 -0.51 -37.17
C ASN A 57 21.73 -0.59 -36.39
N LYS A 58 20.77 -1.44 -36.81
CA LYS A 58 19.52 -1.73 -36.09
C LYS A 58 19.33 -3.24 -35.88
N ASN A 59 20.36 -3.89 -35.35
CA ASN A 59 20.50 -5.35 -35.38
C ASN A 59 19.35 -6.10 -34.70
N LEU A 60 18.96 -5.72 -33.48
CA LEU A 60 18.02 -6.53 -32.69
C LEU A 60 16.59 -6.54 -33.25
N GLU A 61 16.03 -5.39 -33.60
CA GLU A 61 14.67 -5.32 -34.16
C GLU A 61 14.57 -6.07 -35.49
N VAL A 62 15.60 -5.95 -36.34
CA VAL A 62 15.67 -6.66 -37.62
C VAL A 62 15.79 -8.16 -37.40
N TYR A 63 16.63 -8.61 -36.46
CA TYR A 63 16.77 -10.02 -36.10
C TYR A 63 15.46 -10.61 -35.58
N ILE A 64 14.79 -9.93 -34.65
CA ILE A 64 13.50 -10.36 -34.11
C ILE A 64 12.45 -10.44 -35.22
N ALA A 65 12.35 -9.41 -36.07
CA ALA A 65 11.41 -9.40 -37.19
C ALA A 65 11.69 -10.52 -38.21
N THR A 66 12.95 -10.90 -38.40
CA THR A 66 13.36 -12.00 -39.28
C THR A 66 12.97 -13.36 -38.70
N ILE A 67 13.23 -13.57 -37.40
CA ILE A 67 12.79 -14.78 -36.67
C ILE A 67 11.27 -14.91 -36.73
N GLN A 68 10.54 -13.84 -36.42
CA GLN A 68 9.08 -13.82 -36.44
C GLN A 68 8.51 -14.13 -37.83
N ALA A 69 9.13 -13.60 -38.90
CA ALA A 69 8.71 -13.91 -40.27
C ALA A 69 8.89 -15.40 -40.61
N PHE A 70 9.96 -16.04 -40.13
CA PHE A 70 10.18 -17.48 -40.28
C PHE A 70 9.16 -18.30 -39.47
N ILE A 71 9.03 -18.01 -38.16
CA ILE A 71 8.08 -18.72 -37.27
C ILE A 71 6.65 -18.63 -37.83
N ALA A 72 6.26 -17.45 -38.32
CA ALA A 72 4.91 -17.21 -38.82
C ALA A 72 4.48 -18.13 -39.97
N VAL A 73 5.39 -18.66 -40.77
CA VAL A 73 5.06 -19.54 -41.91
C VAL A 73 5.51 -20.99 -41.73
N LYS A 74 6.38 -21.26 -40.75
CA LYS A 74 7.07 -22.54 -40.57
C LYS A 74 6.13 -23.74 -40.57
N ASP A 75 5.13 -23.72 -39.70
CA ASP A 75 4.24 -24.87 -39.52
C ASP A 75 3.35 -25.10 -40.75
N LYS A 76 2.92 -24.03 -41.42
CA LYS A 76 2.10 -24.14 -42.63
C LYS A 76 2.87 -24.60 -43.86
N ILE A 77 4.13 -24.19 -44.01
CA ILE A 77 4.98 -24.69 -45.10
C ILE A 77 5.33 -26.17 -44.84
N ASN A 78 5.59 -26.55 -43.58
CA ASN A 78 5.77 -27.95 -43.20
C ASN A 78 4.52 -28.79 -43.51
N ASP A 79 3.33 -28.32 -43.11
CA ASP A 79 2.05 -28.97 -43.41
C ASP A 79 1.83 -29.12 -44.93
N TYR A 80 2.14 -28.09 -45.73
CA TYR A 80 2.05 -28.17 -47.20
C TYR A 80 2.89 -29.29 -47.78
N PHE A 81 4.19 -29.35 -47.44
CA PHE A 81 5.08 -30.39 -47.98
C PHE A 81 4.67 -31.78 -47.50
N LEU A 82 4.23 -31.93 -46.24
CA LEU A 82 3.69 -33.20 -45.74
C LEU A 82 2.43 -33.64 -46.50
N ARG A 83 1.52 -32.71 -46.82
CA ARG A 83 0.34 -32.99 -47.65
C ARG A 83 0.73 -33.42 -49.07
N CYS A 84 1.69 -32.73 -49.70
CA CYS A 84 2.18 -33.13 -51.03
C CYS A 84 2.72 -34.57 -51.03
N GLN A 85 3.47 -34.94 -50.00
CA GLN A 85 3.98 -36.32 -49.84
C GLN A 85 2.88 -37.34 -49.57
N PHE A 86 1.85 -36.96 -48.82
CA PHE A 86 0.72 -37.85 -48.55
C PHE A 86 -0.14 -38.09 -49.80
N VAL A 87 -0.28 -37.07 -50.66
CA VAL A 87 -0.93 -37.20 -51.97
C VAL A 87 -0.11 -38.07 -52.92
N GLU A 88 1.22 -37.96 -52.89
CA GLU A 88 2.10 -38.86 -53.63
C GLU A 88 1.94 -40.32 -53.15
N PHE A 89 1.80 -40.53 -51.84
CA PHE A 89 1.58 -41.84 -51.23
C PHE A 89 0.21 -42.45 -51.58
N ASP A 90 -0.88 -41.68 -51.46
CA ASP A 90 -2.23 -42.08 -51.86
C ASP A 90 -2.98 -40.91 -52.51
N ARG A 91 -3.10 -40.95 -53.84
CA ARG A 91 -3.79 -39.92 -54.64
C ARG A 91 -5.24 -39.66 -54.24
N ARG A 92 -5.92 -40.62 -53.60
CA ARG A 92 -7.30 -40.42 -53.12
C ARG A 92 -7.39 -39.33 -52.06
N THR A 93 -6.29 -39.02 -51.39
CA THR A 93 -6.21 -38.03 -50.31
C THR A 93 -6.15 -36.59 -50.82
N GLU A 94 -5.88 -36.36 -52.12
CA GLU A 94 -5.73 -35.02 -52.71
C GLU A 94 -6.95 -34.13 -52.46
N SER A 95 -8.13 -34.63 -52.82
CA SER A 95 -9.41 -33.92 -52.62
C SER A 95 -9.74 -33.68 -51.14
N ILE A 96 -9.32 -34.57 -50.24
CA ILE A 96 -9.59 -34.49 -48.80
C ILE A 96 -8.65 -33.46 -48.15
N LEU A 97 -7.38 -33.43 -48.55
CA LEU A 97 -6.34 -32.59 -47.97
C LEU A 97 -6.33 -31.15 -48.51
N GLN A 98 -6.98 -30.87 -49.63
CA GLN A 98 -7.11 -29.50 -50.17
C GLN A 98 -8.18 -28.68 -49.44
N GLY A 99 -9.12 -29.33 -48.76
CA GLY A 99 -10.22 -28.70 -48.04
C GLY A 99 -11.52 -29.45 -48.33
N ASN A 100 -12.28 -29.78 -47.27
CA ASN A 100 -13.51 -30.55 -47.41
C ASN A 100 -14.60 -29.68 -48.06
N GLU A 101 -15.42 -30.24 -48.96
CA GLU A 101 -16.55 -29.55 -49.60
C GLU A 101 -17.46 -28.85 -48.58
N ASN A 102 -17.63 -29.46 -47.40
CA ASN A 102 -18.40 -28.87 -46.30
C ASN A 102 -17.84 -27.53 -45.78
N GLU A 103 -16.51 -27.37 -45.73
CA GLU A 103 -15.87 -26.12 -45.25
C GLU A 103 -15.98 -25.03 -46.31
N LEU A 104 -15.85 -25.39 -47.59
CA LEU A 104 -16.04 -24.47 -48.72
C LEU A 104 -17.50 -24.00 -48.80
N GLU A 105 -18.46 -24.89 -48.56
CA GLU A 105 -19.88 -24.53 -48.53
C GLU A 105 -20.18 -23.55 -47.38
N GLN A 106 -19.60 -23.77 -46.20
CA GLN A 106 -19.73 -22.83 -45.08
C GLN A 106 -19.15 -21.44 -45.39
N ILE A 107 -17.98 -21.39 -46.03
CA ILE A 107 -17.33 -20.15 -46.48
C ILE A 107 -18.19 -19.42 -47.51
N SER A 108 -18.79 -20.12 -48.46
CA SER A 108 -19.62 -19.51 -49.51
C SER A 108 -20.89 -18.82 -49.00
N LYS A 109 -21.38 -19.21 -47.82
CA LYS A 109 -22.61 -18.69 -47.21
C LYS A 109 -22.39 -17.44 -46.36
N LYS A 110 -21.14 -17.01 -46.16
CA LYS A 110 -20.79 -15.84 -45.33
C LYS A 110 -19.96 -14.82 -46.10
N LEU A 111 -20.02 -13.56 -45.63
CA LEU A 111 -19.09 -12.54 -46.10
C LEU A 111 -17.70 -12.87 -45.55
N LEU A 112 -16.71 -12.97 -46.44
CA LEU A 112 -15.34 -13.30 -46.06
C LEU A 112 -14.57 -12.07 -45.61
N SER A 113 -13.79 -12.25 -44.55
CA SER A 113 -12.89 -11.26 -43.99
C SER A 113 -11.46 -11.81 -43.88
N GLN A 114 -10.48 -10.92 -43.76
CA GLN A 114 -9.08 -11.30 -43.56
C GLN A 114 -8.79 -11.92 -42.18
N ASN A 115 -9.80 -12.11 -41.32
CA ASN A 115 -9.66 -12.69 -39.98
C ASN A 115 -10.54 -13.93 -39.79
N ASP A 116 -11.03 -14.54 -40.88
CA ASP A 116 -11.84 -15.75 -40.77
C ASP A 116 -11.00 -16.97 -40.39
N GLU A 117 -11.18 -17.47 -39.17
CA GLU A 117 -10.48 -18.67 -38.64
C GLU A 117 -10.60 -19.89 -39.56
N ILE A 118 -11.74 -20.04 -40.25
CA ILE A 118 -11.95 -21.14 -41.20
C ILE A 118 -10.96 -21.07 -42.36
N LEU A 119 -10.57 -19.87 -42.84
CA LEU A 119 -9.57 -19.76 -43.89
C LEU A 119 -8.17 -20.16 -43.39
N GLU A 120 -7.93 -20.13 -42.08
CA GLU A 120 -6.66 -20.54 -41.48
C GLU A 120 -6.50 -22.06 -41.46
N THR A 121 -7.59 -22.84 -41.50
CA THR A 121 -7.52 -24.32 -41.54
C THR A 121 -7.08 -24.85 -42.89
N PHE A 122 -7.35 -24.12 -43.98
CA PHE A 122 -6.91 -24.49 -45.32
C PHE A 122 -5.38 -24.52 -45.46
N PRO A 123 -4.85 -25.33 -46.39
CA PRO A 123 -3.42 -25.32 -46.69
C PRO A 123 -2.98 -23.94 -47.24
N ILE A 124 -1.68 -23.67 -47.16
CA ILE A 124 -1.10 -22.39 -47.61
C ILE A 124 -1.22 -22.18 -49.13
N SER A 125 -1.26 -23.28 -49.88
CA SER A 125 -1.52 -23.37 -51.32
C SER A 125 -2.20 -24.70 -51.62
N LEU A 126 -2.84 -24.81 -52.80
CA LEU A 126 -3.40 -26.07 -53.25
C LEU A 126 -2.29 -27.13 -53.39
N VAL A 127 -2.52 -28.30 -52.81
CA VAL A 127 -1.58 -29.42 -52.80
C VAL A 127 -1.38 -29.90 -54.24
N SER A 128 -0.13 -30.07 -54.67
CA SER A 128 0.20 -30.58 -56.01
C SER A 128 1.31 -31.63 -55.96
N ASN A 129 1.35 -32.53 -56.95
CA ASN A 129 2.36 -33.58 -57.09
C ASN A 129 3.77 -33.06 -57.45
N THR A 130 3.98 -31.74 -57.53
CA THR A 130 5.26 -31.18 -57.98
C THR A 130 6.23 -30.87 -56.86
N GLU A 131 5.83 -31.07 -55.58
CA GLU A 131 6.62 -30.74 -54.38
C GLU A 131 7.25 -29.32 -54.42
N ARG A 132 6.58 -28.38 -55.10
CA ARG A 132 6.99 -26.97 -55.20
C ARG A 132 5.86 -26.09 -54.70
N LEU A 133 6.20 -25.12 -53.88
CA LEU A 133 5.29 -24.09 -53.38
C LEU A 133 5.50 -22.81 -54.17
N SER A 134 4.48 -22.34 -54.88
CA SER A 134 4.48 -20.99 -55.47
C SER A 134 4.38 -19.95 -54.35
N LEU A 135 5.26 -18.95 -54.35
CA LEU A 135 5.36 -17.94 -53.29
C LEU A 135 4.56 -16.65 -53.58
N HIS A 136 3.98 -16.55 -54.78
CA HIS A 136 3.21 -15.38 -55.23
C HIS A 136 1.80 -15.73 -55.70
N GLU A 137 1.65 -16.85 -56.41
CA GLU A 137 0.40 -17.30 -57.02
C GLU A 137 -0.22 -18.48 -56.26
N GLY A 138 -1.55 -18.61 -56.32
CA GLY A 138 -2.28 -19.74 -55.73
C GLY A 138 -2.28 -19.80 -54.19
N LEU A 139 -1.70 -18.81 -53.53
CA LEU A 139 -1.65 -18.74 -52.07
C LEU A 139 -3.01 -18.43 -51.45
N ASN A 140 -3.26 -19.09 -50.33
CA ASN A 140 -4.36 -18.75 -49.43
C ASN A 140 -4.28 -17.26 -49.05
N PRO A 141 -5.35 -16.46 -49.25
CA PRO A 141 -5.34 -15.03 -49.00
C PRO A 141 -4.84 -14.62 -47.61
N LEU A 142 -5.11 -15.41 -46.57
CA LEU A 142 -4.66 -15.12 -45.20
C LEU A 142 -3.14 -15.21 -45.02
N TRP A 143 -2.48 -15.99 -45.88
CA TRP A 143 -1.06 -16.29 -45.75
C TRP A 143 -0.20 -15.47 -46.72
N LYS A 144 -0.79 -14.80 -47.70
CA LYS A 144 -0.05 -14.00 -48.71
C LYS A 144 0.92 -13.00 -48.10
N GLU A 145 0.49 -12.23 -47.10
CA GLU A 145 1.35 -11.23 -46.46
C GLU A 145 2.44 -11.89 -45.60
N ARG A 146 2.12 -12.96 -44.88
CA ARG A 146 3.09 -13.73 -44.08
C ARG A 146 4.17 -14.36 -44.97
N VAL A 147 3.78 -14.94 -46.11
CA VAL A 147 4.71 -15.50 -47.10
C VAL A 147 5.56 -14.41 -47.73
N LYS A 148 4.97 -13.27 -48.12
CA LYS A 148 5.73 -12.13 -48.64
C LYS A 148 6.80 -11.67 -47.64
N ASN A 149 6.43 -11.49 -46.37
CA ASN A 149 7.35 -11.12 -45.31
C ASN A 149 8.46 -12.16 -45.11
N PHE A 150 8.14 -13.45 -45.15
CA PHE A 150 9.12 -14.53 -45.11
C PHE A 150 10.10 -14.45 -46.30
N VAL A 151 9.59 -14.22 -47.51
CA VAL A 151 10.44 -14.14 -48.70
C VAL A 151 11.42 -12.97 -48.59
N GLU A 152 10.94 -11.77 -48.25
CA GLU A 152 11.73 -10.54 -48.17
C GLU A 152 12.75 -10.57 -47.02
N LYS A 153 12.37 -11.10 -45.84
CA LYS A 153 13.21 -11.04 -44.64
C LYS A 153 14.13 -12.26 -44.49
N VAL A 154 13.71 -13.43 -44.97
CA VAL A 154 14.40 -14.71 -44.75
C VAL A 154 14.94 -15.26 -46.05
N TYR A 155 14.07 -15.63 -47.00
CA TYR A 155 14.48 -16.42 -48.17
C TYR A 155 15.43 -15.66 -49.11
N GLN A 156 15.20 -14.37 -49.33
CA GLN A 156 16.08 -13.52 -50.14
C GLN A 156 17.42 -13.24 -49.47
N LYS A 157 17.51 -13.27 -48.14
CA LYS A 157 18.70 -12.85 -47.39
C LYS A 157 19.59 -14.01 -46.93
N ILE A 158 19.05 -15.23 -46.89
CA ILE A 158 19.80 -16.42 -46.47
C ILE A 158 20.84 -16.83 -47.53
N PRO A 159 22.08 -17.16 -47.14
CA PRO A 159 23.10 -17.64 -48.08
C PRO A 159 22.93 -19.14 -48.30
N LEU A 160 22.35 -19.50 -49.44
CA LEU A 160 22.24 -20.89 -49.91
C LEU A 160 23.31 -21.14 -50.97
N SER A 161 24.01 -22.28 -50.90
CA SER A 161 25.10 -22.65 -51.81
C SER A 161 24.72 -22.70 -53.29
N ASP A 162 23.43 -22.94 -53.57
CA ASP A 162 22.91 -23.18 -54.91
C ASP A 162 22.31 -21.90 -55.53
N LYS A 163 22.39 -20.78 -54.81
CA LYS A 163 21.77 -19.50 -55.14
C LYS A 163 22.57 -18.74 -56.20
N LYS A 164 21.90 -18.28 -57.25
CA LYS A 164 22.47 -17.35 -58.24
C LYS A 164 21.83 -15.98 -58.07
N ASP A 165 22.57 -14.91 -58.39
CA ASP A 165 22.05 -13.53 -58.36
C ASP A 165 20.83 -13.31 -59.28
N THR A 166 20.54 -14.24 -60.17
CA THR A 166 19.40 -14.23 -61.11
C THR A 166 18.18 -15.01 -60.64
N ASP A 167 18.19 -15.59 -59.44
CA ASP A 167 17.04 -16.37 -58.93
C ASP A 167 15.87 -15.44 -58.60
N THR A 168 14.67 -15.77 -59.11
CA THR A 168 13.47 -14.93 -58.98
C THR A 168 12.69 -15.13 -57.68
N PHE A 169 13.12 -16.08 -56.81
CA PHE A 169 12.44 -16.46 -55.55
C PHE A 169 10.92 -16.66 -55.71
N GLU A 170 10.51 -17.22 -56.84
CA GLU A 170 9.10 -17.44 -57.18
C GLU A 170 8.53 -18.73 -56.60
N THR A 171 9.38 -19.74 -56.42
CA THR A 171 8.99 -21.05 -55.91
C THR A 171 9.94 -21.51 -54.82
N LEU A 172 9.41 -22.32 -53.89
CA LEU A 172 10.17 -22.97 -52.83
C LEU A 172 10.02 -24.48 -52.96
N ASP A 173 11.13 -25.20 -53.09
CA ASP A 173 11.15 -26.65 -53.06
C ASP A 173 11.44 -27.19 -51.65
N LYS A 174 11.14 -28.48 -51.43
CA LYS A 174 11.28 -29.11 -50.12
C LYS A 174 12.72 -29.09 -49.62
N LYS A 175 13.70 -29.31 -50.50
CA LYS A 175 15.13 -29.36 -50.13
C LYS A 175 15.63 -28.00 -49.66
N THR A 176 15.24 -26.92 -50.33
CA THR A 176 15.60 -25.56 -49.93
C THR A 176 14.91 -25.20 -48.62
N TRP A 177 13.65 -25.60 -48.44
CA TRP A 177 12.94 -25.41 -47.18
C TRP A 177 13.61 -26.12 -46.00
N GLU A 178 14.06 -27.36 -46.18
CA GLU A 178 14.80 -28.11 -45.16
C GLU A 178 16.10 -27.40 -44.77
N LYS A 179 16.89 -26.91 -45.74
CA LYS A 179 18.10 -26.11 -45.47
C LYS A 179 17.80 -24.83 -44.68
N ILE A 180 16.70 -24.12 -45.00
CA ILE A 180 16.28 -22.93 -44.26
C ILE A 180 15.93 -23.32 -42.81
N CYS A 181 15.20 -24.41 -42.62
CA CYS A 181 14.86 -24.94 -41.30
C CYS A 181 16.12 -25.30 -40.49
N GLU A 182 17.10 -25.96 -41.08
CA GLU A 182 18.37 -26.31 -40.41
C GLU A 182 19.11 -25.06 -39.88
N ILE A 183 19.10 -23.97 -40.66
CA ILE A 183 19.75 -22.71 -40.29
C ILE A 183 18.96 -21.97 -39.20
N PHE A 184 17.63 -21.88 -39.33
CA PHE A 184 16.80 -21.05 -38.45
C PHE A 184 16.34 -21.74 -37.16
N ASN A 185 16.19 -23.07 -37.14
CA ASN A 185 15.73 -23.78 -35.93
C ASN A 185 16.62 -23.54 -34.69
N PRO A 186 17.97 -23.54 -34.79
CA PRO A 186 18.83 -23.17 -33.66
C PRO A 186 18.63 -21.72 -33.19
N ILE A 187 18.44 -20.78 -34.12
CA ILE A 187 18.17 -19.37 -33.78
C ILE A 187 16.83 -19.24 -33.06
N VAL A 188 15.79 -19.92 -33.56
CA VAL A 188 14.46 -19.95 -32.93
C VAL A 188 14.56 -20.50 -31.52
N ALA A 189 15.32 -21.57 -31.31
CA ALA A 189 15.52 -22.14 -29.97
C ALA A 189 16.19 -21.16 -29.00
N ILE A 190 17.16 -20.36 -29.47
CA ILE A 190 17.76 -19.28 -28.66
C ILE A 190 16.73 -18.18 -28.40
N TYR A 191 15.97 -17.76 -29.42
CA TYR A 191 14.93 -16.73 -29.29
C TYR A 191 13.84 -17.12 -28.28
N GLU A 192 13.42 -18.39 -28.26
CA GLU A 192 12.43 -18.92 -27.31
C GLU A 192 12.95 -18.98 -25.87
N GLN A 193 14.28 -18.99 -25.66
CA GLN A 193 14.92 -18.88 -24.34
C GLN A 193 14.99 -17.44 -23.82
N LYS A 194 14.29 -16.48 -24.45
CA LYS A 194 14.22 -15.10 -23.98
C LYS A 194 13.77 -15.05 -22.51
N PRO A 195 14.55 -14.41 -21.61
CA PRO A 195 14.14 -14.26 -20.22
C PRO A 195 12.80 -13.53 -20.09
N GLN A 196 11.86 -14.12 -19.34
CA GLN A 196 10.52 -13.57 -19.10
C GLN A 196 10.58 -12.43 -18.08
N THR A 197 11.11 -11.30 -18.53
CA THR A 197 11.30 -10.09 -17.72
C THR A 197 10.86 -8.86 -18.51
N ASN A 198 10.40 -7.83 -17.80
CA ASN A 198 10.03 -6.55 -18.43
C ASN A 198 11.26 -5.76 -18.93
N LEU A 199 12.48 -6.32 -18.76
CA LEU A 199 13.72 -5.69 -19.21
C LEU A 199 13.77 -5.49 -20.73
N SER A 200 13.03 -6.29 -21.50
CA SER A 200 13.01 -6.14 -22.96
C SER A 200 12.27 -4.90 -23.46
N GLU A 201 11.56 -4.19 -22.58
CA GLU A 201 10.93 -2.89 -22.88
C GLU A 201 11.93 -1.74 -22.75
N LEU A 202 13.04 -1.95 -22.04
CA LEU A 202 14.09 -0.96 -21.83
C LEU A 202 15.10 -0.97 -22.97
N GLY A 203 15.60 0.20 -23.34
CA GLY A 203 16.65 0.33 -24.34
C GLY A 203 17.97 -0.29 -23.86
N SER A 204 18.81 -0.75 -24.79
CA SER A 204 20.14 -1.31 -24.45
C SER A 204 21.03 -0.32 -23.70
N GLU A 205 20.95 0.98 -24.03
CA GLU A 205 21.67 2.05 -23.34
C GLU A 205 21.18 2.23 -21.90
N GLU A 206 19.86 2.18 -21.68
CA GLU A 206 19.27 2.32 -20.34
C GLU A 206 19.63 1.14 -19.43
N LEU A 207 19.55 -0.09 -19.96
CA LEU A 207 19.95 -1.29 -19.23
C LEU A 207 21.43 -1.26 -18.83
N LYS A 208 22.29 -0.76 -19.71
CA LYS A 208 23.72 -0.62 -19.42
C LYS A 208 23.98 0.43 -18.35
N ASN A 209 23.32 1.58 -18.43
CA ASN A 209 23.40 2.62 -17.40
C ASN A 209 22.92 2.11 -16.03
N LEU A 210 21.86 1.29 -16.02
CA LEU A 210 21.38 0.65 -14.80
C LEU A 210 22.38 -0.37 -14.26
N GLU A 211 22.97 -1.20 -15.11
CA GLU A 211 24.00 -2.17 -14.74
C GLU A 211 25.21 -1.50 -14.09
N ASP A 212 25.69 -0.41 -14.69
CA ASP A 212 26.83 0.40 -14.18
C ASP A 212 26.52 1.03 -12.80
N ALA A 213 25.25 1.30 -12.50
CA ALA A 213 24.82 1.89 -11.24
C ALA A 213 24.64 0.86 -10.10
N LEU A 214 24.47 -0.44 -10.42
CA LEU A 214 24.20 -1.49 -9.42
C LEU A 214 25.24 -1.57 -8.28
N PRO A 215 26.56 -1.48 -8.53
CA PRO A 215 27.55 -1.54 -7.46
C PRO A 215 27.42 -0.39 -6.47
N ALA A 216 27.14 0.82 -6.96
CA ALA A 216 26.94 1.99 -6.12
C ALA A 216 25.67 1.84 -5.26
N LEU A 217 24.61 1.29 -5.83
CA LEU A 217 23.34 1.08 -5.15
C LEU A 217 23.44 -0.03 -4.06
N LEU A 218 24.15 -1.14 -4.34
CA LEU A 218 24.47 -2.15 -3.33
C LEU A 218 25.33 -1.57 -2.19
N ALA A 219 26.26 -0.66 -2.49
CA ALA A 219 27.06 0.00 -1.46
C ALA A 219 26.22 0.91 -0.56
N LEU A 220 25.17 1.56 -1.08
CA LEU A 220 24.22 2.33 -0.28
C LEU A 220 23.39 1.43 0.64
N VAL A 221 22.86 0.32 0.13
CA VAL A 221 22.11 -0.64 0.94
C VAL A 221 22.99 -1.22 2.05
N LYS A 222 24.25 -1.52 1.76
CA LYS A 222 25.19 -1.99 2.78
C LYS A 222 25.41 -0.96 3.90
N LYS A 223 25.56 0.32 3.55
CA LYS A 223 25.66 1.39 4.57
C LYS A 223 24.41 1.43 5.46
N ASP A 224 23.24 1.27 4.87
CA ASP A 224 21.98 1.23 5.61
C ASP A 224 21.89 0.01 6.55
N GLU A 225 22.32 -1.15 6.09
CA GLU A 225 22.42 -2.38 6.89
C GLU A 225 23.40 -2.21 8.08
N ASP A 226 24.53 -1.52 7.87
CA ASP A 226 25.52 -1.27 8.92
C ASP A 226 24.92 -0.44 10.08
N TYR A 227 24.00 0.49 9.78
CA TYR A 227 23.31 1.33 10.77
C TYR A 227 21.99 0.75 11.28
N ALA A 228 21.56 -0.44 10.83
CA ALA A 228 20.26 -1.01 11.19
C ALA A 228 20.09 -1.18 12.70
N LYS A 229 21.14 -1.61 13.41
CA LYS A 229 21.12 -1.78 14.87
C LYS A 229 20.88 -0.46 15.59
N GLU A 230 21.50 0.63 15.13
CA GLU A 230 21.38 1.96 15.74
C GLU A 230 20.00 2.56 15.47
N ARG A 231 19.44 2.35 14.26
CA ARG A 231 18.06 2.77 13.93
C ARG A 231 17.02 2.12 14.84
N CYS A 232 17.17 0.83 15.15
CA CYS A 232 16.29 0.12 16.10
C CYS A 232 16.34 0.69 17.53
N LEU A 233 17.38 1.43 17.89
CA LEU A 233 17.51 2.04 19.21
C LEU A 233 16.86 3.42 19.32
N VAL A 234 16.41 4.03 18.22
CA VAL A 234 15.82 5.38 18.22
C VAL A 234 14.59 5.45 19.12
N ASP A 235 13.69 4.47 19.05
CA ASP A 235 12.50 4.43 19.92
C ASP A 235 12.86 4.21 21.38
N SER A 236 13.87 3.37 21.64
CA SER A 236 14.39 3.14 22.99
C SER A 236 15.04 4.40 23.57
N LEU A 237 15.77 5.16 22.74
CA LEU A 237 16.36 6.44 23.11
C LEU A 237 15.26 7.47 23.39
N ALA A 238 14.25 7.57 22.55
CA ALA A 238 13.12 8.47 22.75
C ALA A 238 12.37 8.13 24.06
N LYS A 239 12.21 6.85 24.38
CA LYS A 239 11.65 6.38 25.66
C LYS A 239 12.53 6.76 26.85
N LEU A 240 13.85 6.55 26.75
CA LEU A 240 14.81 6.92 27.80
C LEU A 240 14.79 8.43 28.08
N LEU A 241 14.73 9.26 27.02
CA LEU A 241 14.65 10.71 27.14
C LEU A 241 13.36 11.17 27.85
N ARG A 242 12.21 10.54 27.53
CA ARG A 242 10.94 10.80 28.23
C ARG A 242 11.03 10.41 29.71
N TYR A 243 11.63 9.28 30.05
CA TYR A 243 11.86 8.92 31.45
C TYR A 243 12.76 9.93 32.16
N ARG A 244 13.87 10.35 31.54
CA ARG A 244 14.76 11.35 32.14
C ARG A 244 14.04 12.69 32.39
N ARG A 245 13.19 13.12 31.45
CA ARG A 245 12.47 14.39 31.53
C ARG A 245 11.32 14.36 32.54
N ASP A 246 10.49 13.31 32.48
CA ASP A 246 9.16 13.35 33.12
C ASP A 246 9.05 12.46 34.36
N LEU A 247 9.88 11.42 34.51
CA LEU A 247 9.72 10.43 35.59
C LEU A 247 9.77 11.09 36.97
N GLY A 248 10.71 12.01 37.19
CA GLY A 248 10.81 12.72 38.47
C GLY A 248 9.54 13.52 38.80
N ILE A 249 8.94 14.18 37.81
CA ILE A 249 7.71 14.94 37.97
C ILE A 249 6.55 14.00 38.32
N VAL A 250 6.44 12.86 37.65
CA VAL A 250 5.41 11.84 37.91
C VAL A 250 5.55 11.26 39.32
N LEU A 251 6.76 10.87 39.72
CA LEU A 251 7.03 10.32 41.06
C LEU A 251 6.63 11.33 42.15
N LYS A 252 6.99 12.60 41.98
CA LYS A 252 6.66 13.68 42.92
C LYS A 252 5.17 14.04 42.97
N ASN A 253 4.47 13.91 41.85
CA ASN A 253 3.06 14.27 41.76
C ASN A 253 2.10 13.16 42.13
N PHE A 254 2.48 11.90 41.93
CA PHE A 254 1.55 10.76 42.03
C PHE A 254 1.93 9.78 43.15
N ILE A 255 3.23 9.53 43.36
CA ILE A 255 3.67 8.55 44.36
C ILE A 255 3.91 9.23 45.70
N SER A 256 4.81 10.22 45.77
CA SER A 256 5.11 10.90 47.04
C SER A 256 4.11 12.01 47.38
N LEU A 257 3.34 12.47 46.40
CA LEU A 257 2.45 13.63 46.50
C LEU A 257 3.20 14.89 47.04
N GLU A 258 4.51 14.97 46.85
CA GLU A 258 5.36 16.06 47.33
C GLU A 258 4.82 17.41 46.87
N HIS A 259 4.41 17.54 45.60
CA HIS A 259 3.85 18.78 45.08
C HIS A 259 2.60 19.23 45.84
N PHE A 260 1.73 18.28 46.21
CA PHE A 260 0.53 18.58 46.99
C PHE A 260 0.87 19.11 48.40
N TYR A 261 1.87 18.55 49.06
CA TYR A 261 2.27 18.96 50.40
C TYR A 261 3.17 20.20 50.44
N THR A 262 3.77 20.59 49.32
CA THR A 262 4.72 21.73 49.23
C THR A 262 4.14 22.96 48.55
N ASN A 263 2.80 23.07 48.46
CA ASN A 263 2.08 24.16 47.79
C ASN A 263 2.45 24.35 46.31
N ALA A 264 2.87 23.29 45.64
CA ALA A 264 3.04 23.26 44.19
C ALA A 264 1.81 22.62 43.53
N ASN A 265 1.66 22.82 42.21
CA ASN A 265 0.50 22.29 41.48
C ASN A 265 0.57 20.77 41.33
N ALA A 266 -0.25 20.04 42.11
CA ALA A 266 -0.37 18.59 41.98
C ALA A 266 -1.14 18.20 40.70
N VAL A 267 -0.87 17.01 40.16
CA VAL A 267 -1.49 16.54 38.89
C VAL A 267 -3.02 16.45 38.97
N PHE A 268 -3.59 16.14 40.13
CA PHE A 268 -5.03 16.01 40.33
C PHE A 268 -5.73 17.33 40.71
N GLN A 269 -4.98 18.42 40.93
CA GLN A 269 -5.56 19.73 41.19
C GLN A 269 -5.92 20.40 39.87
N ALA A 270 -7.20 20.68 39.66
CA ALA A 270 -7.73 21.34 38.47
C ALA A 270 -7.44 22.85 38.45
N GLY A 271 -7.25 23.48 39.61
CA GLY A 271 -7.11 24.94 39.74
C GLY A 271 -7.48 25.48 41.12
N SER A 272 -7.82 26.76 41.18
CA SER A 272 -8.24 27.46 42.41
C SER A 272 -9.63 28.07 42.27
N LEU A 273 -10.52 27.79 43.22
CA LEU A 273 -11.87 28.36 43.28
C LEU A 273 -11.92 29.53 44.27
N TYR A 274 -12.40 30.68 43.81
CA TYR A 274 -12.65 31.86 44.63
C TYR A 274 -14.15 32.00 44.86
N ILE A 275 -14.56 31.87 46.12
CA ILE A 275 -15.97 31.93 46.51
C ILE A 275 -16.10 32.57 47.89
N ASP A 276 -16.98 33.56 47.99
CA ASP A 276 -17.35 34.21 49.26
C ASP A 276 -16.15 34.73 50.08
N GLY A 277 -15.18 35.35 49.42
CA GLY A 277 -13.96 35.88 50.05
C GLY A 277 -12.94 34.81 50.46
N ARG A 278 -13.10 33.56 49.99
CA ARG A 278 -12.22 32.42 50.30
C ARG A 278 -11.62 31.85 49.03
N THR A 279 -10.48 31.19 49.21
CA THR A 279 -9.79 30.48 48.14
C THR A 279 -9.72 29.00 48.48
N CYS A 280 -10.22 28.15 47.58
CA CYS A 280 -10.11 26.71 47.67
C CYS A 280 -9.06 26.23 46.66
N HIS A 281 -7.91 25.76 47.15
CA HIS A 281 -6.81 25.27 46.32
C HIS A 281 -6.91 23.78 45.98
N LEU A 282 -7.74 23.03 46.70
CA LEU A 282 -8.01 21.63 46.38
C LEU A 282 -9.31 21.55 45.57
N CYS A 283 -9.16 21.81 44.27
CA CYS A 283 -10.22 21.61 43.28
C CYS A 283 -9.87 20.41 42.40
N ILE A 284 -10.81 19.50 42.17
CA ILE A 284 -10.60 18.28 41.36
C ILE A 284 -11.66 18.23 40.26
N ASP A 285 -11.26 17.90 39.04
CA ASP A 285 -12.18 17.68 37.92
C ASP A 285 -13.02 16.41 38.15
N ILE A 286 -14.32 16.51 37.91
CA ILE A 286 -15.25 15.39 38.04
C ILE A 286 -15.89 15.08 36.70
N VAL A 287 -15.82 13.80 36.31
CA VAL A 287 -16.56 13.27 35.17
C VAL A 287 -18.00 12.92 35.55
N ASP A 288 -18.17 12.22 36.69
CA ASP A 288 -19.46 11.71 37.16
C ASP A 288 -19.71 12.14 38.61
N ASP A 289 -20.60 13.12 38.76
CA ASP A 289 -20.98 13.72 40.04
C ASP A 289 -21.63 12.69 40.98
N GLU A 290 -22.55 11.86 40.46
CA GLU A 290 -23.31 10.92 41.30
C GLU A 290 -22.44 9.80 41.87
N LYS A 291 -21.49 9.29 41.09
CA LYS A 291 -20.53 8.29 41.58
C LYS A 291 -19.52 8.88 42.55
N HIS A 292 -19.04 10.10 42.30
CA HIS A 292 -18.12 10.75 43.23
C HIS A 292 -18.82 11.06 44.55
N ALA A 293 -20.04 11.58 44.47
CA ALA A 293 -20.92 11.89 45.58
C ALA A 293 -21.14 10.77 46.60
N SER A 294 -21.36 9.54 46.13
CA SER A 294 -21.62 8.39 47.02
C SER A 294 -20.41 8.06 47.89
N LEU A 295 -19.19 8.24 47.36
CA LEU A 295 -17.94 8.04 48.10
C LEU A 295 -17.57 9.27 48.94
N ALA A 296 -17.89 10.46 48.43
CA ALA A 296 -17.56 11.73 49.06
C ALA A 296 -18.16 11.89 50.47
N ALA A 297 -19.32 11.27 50.75
CA ALA A 297 -19.91 11.27 52.09
C ALA A 297 -19.00 10.59 53.15
N LEU A 298 -18.15 9.64 52.74
CA LEU A 298 -17.19 8.96 53.64
C LEU A 298 -15.95 9.81 53.95
N SER A 299 -15.69 10.85 53.15
CA SER A 299 -14.47 11.67 53.28
C SER A 299 -14.44 12.53 54.55
N GLY A 300 -15.61 12.80 55.15
CA GLY A 300 -15.74 13.74 56.27
C GLY A 300 -15.36 15.19 55.93
N ALA A 301 -15.15 15.51 54.65
CA ALA A 301 -14.76 16.84 54.19
C ALA A 301 -15.97 17.65 53.72
N TYR A 302 -15.89 18.97 53.89
CA TYR A 302 -16.89 19.88 53.33
C TYR A 302 -16.59 20.09 51.84
N LEU A 303 -17.50 19.66 50.97
CA LEU A 303 -17.28 19.61 49.53
C LEU A 303 -18.31 20.44 48.79
N VAL A 304 -17.84 21.27 47.86
CA VAL A 304 -18.65 22.15 47.03
C VAL A 304 -18.49 21.72 45.58
N TYR A 305 -19.57 21.24 44.99
CA TYR A 305 -19.63 20.84 43.60
C TYR A 305 -20.06 22.05 42.77
N CYS A 306 -19.25 22.37 41.76
CA CYS A 306 -19.48 23.50 40.87
C CYS A 306 -19.53 23.05 39.42
N ASP A 307 -20.50 23.57 38.68
CA ASP A 307 -20.44 23.58 37.23
C ASP A 307 -19.62 24.81 36.81
N ILE A 308 -18.61 24.61 35.96
CA ILE A 308 -17.76 25.68 35.44
C ILE A 308 -17.96 25.87 33.94
N PHE A 309 -18.03 27.13 33.53
CA PHE A 309 -18.38 27.56 32.19
C PHE A 309 -17.37 28.58 31.68
N ARG A 310 -17.03 28.47 30.39
CA ARG A 310 -16.23 29.44 29.66
C ARG A 310 -16.72 29.48 28.21
N LEU A 311 -16.69 30.63 27.56
CA LEU A 311 -17.32 30.82 26.24
C LEU A 311 -16.64 30.02 25.11
N ASP A 312 -15.36 29.72 25.26
CA ASP A 312 -14.48 29.08 24.27
C ASP A 312 -14.29 27.57 24.50
N GLN A 313 -14.85 27.00 25.57
CA GLN A 313 -14.63 25.60 25.94
C GLN A 313 -15.92 24.93 26.42
N ALA A 314 -15.96 23.59 26.29
CA ALA A 314 -17.05 22.80 26.83
C ALA A 314 -17.15 22.96 28.36
N PRO A 315 -18.37 23.00 28.92
CA PRO A 315 -18.56 23.11 30.36
C PRO A 315 -17.96 21.90 31.07
N LYS A 316 -17.33 22.14 32.22
CA LYS A 316 -16.71 21.11 33.06
C LYS A 316 -17.34 21.13 34.45
N LYS A 317 -17.06 20.10 35.24
CA LYS A 317 -17.51 20.00 36.62
C LYS A 317 -16.31 19.82 37.52
N ILE A 318 -16.32 20.52 38.64
CA ILE A 318 -15.28 20.43 39.66
C ILE A 318 -15.89 20.20 41.03
N VAL A 319 -15.11 19.61 41.93
CA VAL A 319 -15.36 19.67 43.37
C VAL A 319 -14.24 20.43 44.03
N ALA A 320 -14.62 21.41 44.85
CA ALA A 320 -13.71 22.13 45.73
C ALA A 320 -13.88 21.65 47.17
N MET A 321 -12.77 21.39 47.86
CA MET A 321 -12.77 21.13 49.30
C MET A 321 -12.63 22.45 50.07
N LEU A 322 -13.51 22.66 51.05
CA LEU A 322 -13.39 23.71 52.05
C LEU A 322 -12.80 23.13 53.33
N SER A 323 -11.56 23.53 53.64
CA SER A 323 -10.80 23.03 54.80
C SER A 323 -10.60 24.05 55.92
N ALA A 324 -11.01 25.31 55.70
CA ALA A 324 -10.93 26.37 56.71
C ALA A 324 -12.08 27.39 56.54
N GLY A 325 -12.46 28.03 57.65
CA GLY A 325 -13.54 29.03 57.68
C GLY A 325 -14.83 28.50 58.31
N ASP A 326 -15.96 29.13 57.97
CA ASP A 326 -17.28 28.82 58.52
C ASP A 326 -18.32 28.45 57.45
N ASN A 327 -19.32 27.67 57.81
CA ASN A 327 -20.27 27.08 56.87
C ASN A 327 -21.54 27.91 56.63
N GLU A 328 -21.74 29.00 57.37
CA GLU A 328 -23.06 29.64 57.50
C GLU A 328 -23.55 30.36 56.22
N ASN A 329 -22.65 30.69 55.28
CA ASN A 329 -22.98 31.46 54.06
C ASN A 329 -22.89 30.69 52.73
N MET A 330 -22.66 29.38 52.77
CA MET A 330 -22.47 28.57 51.56
C MET A 330 -23.80 27.95 51.11
N ILE A 331 -24.33 28.43 49.99
CA ILE A 331 -25.66 28.10 49.48
C ILE A 331 -25.56 27.60 48.04
N VAL A 332 -26.36 26.60 47.69
CA VAL A 332 -26.50 26.11 46.31
C VAL A 332 -27.02 27.23 45.40
N GLY A 333 -26.43 27.36 44.21
CA GLY A 333 -26.76 28.38 43.23
C GLY A 333 -25.88 29.64 43.28
N ARG A 334 -24.97 29.75 44.26
CA ARG A 334 -24.03 30.87 44.37
C ARG A 334 -23.03 30.87 43.21
N ASN A 335 -22.75 32.06 42.68
CA ASN A 335 -21.72 32.26 41.66
C ASN A 335 -20.34 32.39 42.30
N ALA A 336 -19.33 31.90 41.60
CA ALA A 336 -17.93 31.91 41.99
C ALA A 336 -17.05 32.07 40.74
N ILE A 337 -15.75 32.31 40.95
CA ILE A 337 -14.76 32.40 39.87
C ILE A 337 -13.74 31.29 40.07
N PHE A 338 -13.50 30.50 39.03
CA PHE A 338 -12.50 29.43 39.05
C PHE A 338 -11.36 29.79 38.10
N TYR A 339 -10.12 29.62 38.55
CA TYR A 339 -8.94 29.73 37.70
C TYR A 339 -8.34 28.35 37.49
N ASP A 340 -8.20 27.94 36.23
CA ASP A 340 -7.55 26.67 35.90
C ASP A 340 -6.02 26.74 36.07
N ARG A 341 -5.34 25.61 35.84
CA ARG A 341 -3.87 25.53 35.94
C ARG A 341 -3.12 26.42 34.94
N ASN A 342 -3.78 26.83 33.85
CA ASN A 342 -3.22 27.73 32.85
C ASN A 342 -3.48 29.20 33.18
N GLY A 343 -4.13 29.49 34.33
CA GLY A 343 -4.49 30.84 34.75
C GLY A 343 -5.70 31.41 34.00
N LEU A 344 -6.45 30.57 33.28
CA LEU A 344 -7.67 30.98 32.58
C LEU A 344 -8.85 31.03 33.55
N ASP A 345 -9.67 32.05 33.42
CA ASP A 345 -10.85 32.32 34.24
C ASP A 345 -12.09 31.55 33.75
N TRP A 346 -12.86 31.01 34.69
CA TRP A 346 -14.09 30.28 34.44
C TRP A 346 -15.17 30.80 35.36
N GLN A 347 -16.38 30.96 34.82
CA GLN A 347 -17.55 31.23 35.64
C GLN A 347 -17.95 29.93 36.34
N ALA A 348 -17.99 29.93 37.67
CA ALA A 348 -18.38 28.78 38.47
C ALA A 348 -19.75 29.00 39.11
N LYS A 349 -20.59 27.97 39.15
CA LYS A 349 -21.87 28.00 39.85
C LYS A 349 -22.00 26.78 40.76
N VAL A 350 -22.27 27.02 42.04
CA VAL A 350 -22.43 25.95 43.04
C VAL A 350 -23.69 25.16 42.71
N ARG A 351 -23.54 23.87 42.45
CA ARG A 351 -24.63 22.94 42.14
C ARG A 351 -25.05 22.12 43.34
N ARG A 352 -24.08 21.70 44.16
CA ARG A 352 -24.32 20.81 45.29
C ARG A 352 -23.30 21.03 46.40
N ILE A 353 -23.72 20.82 47.63
CA ILE A 353 -22.86 20.93 48.81
C ILE A 353 -23.02 19.66 49.63
N ILE A 354 -21.89 19.05 50.01
CA ILE A 354 -21.85 18.04 51.07
C ILE A 354 -21.31 18.71 52.31
N SER A 355 -22.16 18.86 53.32
CA SER A 355 -21.80 19.51 54.58
C SER A 355 -21.08 18.51 55.50
N ALA A 356 -19.87 18.87 55.91
CA ALA A 356 -19.13 18.21 56.98
C ALA A 356 -18.50 19.26 57.92
N PRO A 357 -18.08 18.94 59.15
CA PRO A 357 -17.34 19.91 59.97
C PRO A 357 -16.06 20.36 59.24
N ILE A 358 -15.87 21.68 59.10
CA ILE A 358 -14.66 22.25 58.47
C ILE A 358 -13.49 22.30 59.46
N SER A 359 -13.77 22.38 60.77
CA SER A 359 -12.73 22.50 61.80
C SER A 359 -12.98 21.57 63.00
N VAL A 360 -11.91 21.25 63.74
CA VAL A 360 -11.97 20.47 64.99
C VAL A 360 -12.89 21.15 66.02
N GLY A 361 -12.85 22.49 66.10
CA GLY A 361 -13.74 23.26 66.95
C GLY A 361 -15.21 23.15 66.54
N GLN A 362 -15.51 23.21 65.23
CA GLN A 362 -16.87 22.96 64.75
C GLN A 362 -17.30 21.52 65.07
N ALA A 363 -16.46 20.52 64.80
CA ALA A 363 -16.73 19.10 65.08
C ALA A 363 -17.10 18.87 66.56
N PHE A 364 -16.40 19.53 67.49
CA PHE A 364 -16.66 19.45 68.92
C PHE A 364 -18.04 20.02 69.32
N TRP A 365 -18.46 21.12 68.70
CA TRP A 365 -19.75 21.77 69.00
C TRP A 365 -20.94 21.22 68.19
N GLN A 366 -20.70 20.38 67.16
CA GLN A 366 -21.78 19.80 66.34
C GLN A 366 -22.85 19.03 67.14
N PRO A 367 -22.51 18.20 68.15
CA PRO A 367 -23.51 17.47 68.93
C PRO A 367 -24.44 18.43 69.67
N TYR A 368 -23.87 19.49 70.27
CA TYR A 368 -24.61 20.49 71.03
C TYR A 368 -25.47 21.40 70.15
N LYS A 369 -24.97 21.83 68.98
CA LYS A 369 -25.78 22.58 68.00
C LYS A 369 -26.97 21.75 67.49
N LYS A 370 -26.79 20.45 67.26
CA LYS A 370 -27.89 19.54 66.86
C LYS A 370 -28.94 19.38 67.97
N LEU A 371 -28.50 19.25 69.21
CA LEU A 371 -29.40 19.16 70.37
C LEU A 371 -30.18 20.47 70.58
N TYR A 372 -29.51 21.62 70.51
CA TYR A 372 -30.17 22.93 70.61
C TYR A 372 -31.22 23.11 69.52
N ARG A 373 -30.90 22.83 68.25
CA ARG A 373 -31.87 22.88 67.14
C ARG A 373 -33.03 21.92 67.34
N SER A 374 -32.77 20.70 67.84
CA SER A 374 -33.85 19.74 68.13
C SER A 374 -34.78 20.22 69.25
N ILE A 375 -34.27 20.97 70.23
CA ILE A 375 -35.06 21.59 71.30
C ILE A 375 -35.86 22.78 70.74
N GLU A 376 -35.23 23.61 69.92
CA GLU A 376 -35.88 24.73 69.22
C GLU A 376 -37.02 24.24 68.32
N ASP A 377 -36.78 23.19 67.51
CA ASP A 377 -37.80 22.53 66.71
C ASP A 377 -38.93 21.95 67.57
N GLN A 378 -38.63 21.40 68.75
CA GLN A 378 -39.65 20.92 69.69
C GLN A 378 -40.45 22.06 70.32
N ILE A 379 -39.84 23.20 70.60
CA ILE A 379 -40.50 24.39 71.13
C ILE A 379 -41.41 25.00 70.06
N ILE A 380 -40.91 25.18 68.83
CA ILE A 380 -41.69 25.66 67.68
C ILE A 380 -42.88 24.74 67.42
N LYS A 381 -42.65 23.42 67.45
CA LYS A 381 -43.72 22.43 67.28
C LYS A 381 -44.75 22.49 68.42
N ARG A 382 -44.32 22.77 69.66
CA ARG A 382 -45.23 22.96 70.81
C ARG A 382 -46.02 24.25 70.73
N THR A 383 -45.41 25.37 70.33
CA THR A 383 -46.12 26.64 70.17
C THR A 383 -47.11 26.59 69.01
N GLN A 384 -46.78 25.92 67.90
CA GLN A 384 -47.73 25.67 66.80
C GLN A 384 -48.92 24.82 67.26
N THR A 385 -48.70 23.76 68.04
CA THR A 385 -49.83 22.98 68.63
C THR A 385 -50.61 23.74 69.71
N SER A 386 -50.06 24.82 70.26
CA SER A 386 -50.74 25.66 71.26
C SER A 386 -51.58 26.75 70.60
N GLU A 387 -51.14 27.28 69.46
CA GLU A 387 -51.90 28.21 68.62
C GLU A 387 -53.06 27.52 67.89
N ASP A 388 -52.93 26.23 67.57
CA ASP A 388 -54.04 25.41 67.03
C ASP A 388 -55.07 24.99 68.10
N ALA A 389 -54.80 25.24 69.39
CA ALA A 389 -55.63 24.81 70.53
C ALA A 389 -56.33 25.98 71.27
N ILE A 390 -56.26 27.20 70.74
CA ILE A 390 -57.01 28.41 71.17
C ILE A 390 -57.94 28.80 70.04
#